data_AF-A0A2Z2NQX7-F1
#
_entry.id   AF-A0A2Z2NQX7-F1
#
_cell.length_a   1.000
_cell.length_b   1.000
_cell.length_c   1.000
_cell.angle_alpha   90.00
_cell.angle_beta   90.00
_cell.angle_gamma   90.00
#
_symmetry.space_group_name_H-M   'P 1'
#
loop_
_entity.id
_entity.type
_entity.pdbx_description
1 polymer ?
#
loop_
_entity_poly.entity_id
_entity_poly.type
_entity_poly.pdbx_seq_one_letter_code
_entity_poly.pdbx_strand_id
1 'polypeptide(L)'
;MTTTFVQLSGGTTSSAWTPWSPDHGAGSFAVGSCSDIVAGDVNGDGKTDLLCPYDYGKEATTTFVQLSSGTTSSAWTPWSPDHGTGSFAVGSCSDIVAGDVNGDGKTDLLCPYDYGKAATTTFVQLSGGMTSNEWTPWSPDHGADTFAVRSCKDIVAGDVNGDGKTDLLCPYDYGKEATTTFVQLSDGPTSSTWTPWSPVHANTMIDFWAMLEPGIGKTRECSQNNNCHSNPACEIRKKLRKLDCERIKVSHIISSEPTEAAIHESRKQMSNRNLDVIPTAVRAELQAYFSSDILDEVRYTSDYSNVLSISQYALDWAGMDAIVFGHIVVFRELSNALNNMGLWAHELEHVKQYKRLGIDGFSQYYTHASSRIEAAAEAQRKYICSQLNSC
;
A
#
# COMPACT_ATOMS: atom_id res chain seq x y z
N MET A 1 -11.84 10.32 -30.29
CA MET A 1 -10.50 9.82 -30.60
C MET A 1 -9.76 9.76 -29.29
N THR A 2 -9.76 8.56 -28.71
CA THR A 2 -9.10 8.24 -27.44
C THR A 2 -8.26 7.01 -27.71
N THR A 3 -6.95 7.11 -27.53
CA THR A 3 -6.01 6.01 -27.71
C THR A 3 -5.18 5.89 -26.44
N THR A 4 -5.06 4.67 -25.91
CA THR A 4 -4.13 4.39 -24.80
C THR A 4 -2.73 4.25 -25.37
N PHE A 5 -1.79 4.99 -24.81
CA PHE A 5 -0.36 4.83 -25.09
C PHE A 5 0.31 4.16 -23.91
N VAL A 6 1.29 3.31 -24.17
CA VAL A 6 2.11 2.69 -23.14
C VAL A 6 3.57 3.09 -23.32
N GLN A 7 4.27 3.14 -22.20
CA GLN A 7 5.72 3.10 -22.14
C GLN A 7 6.12 1.86 -21.37
N LEU A 8 6.76 0.90 -22.02
CA LEU A 8 7.15 -0.34 -21.37
C LEU A 8 8.42 -0.13 -20.56
N SER A 9 8.39 -0.54 -19.30
CA SER A 9 9.59 -0.58 -18.46
C SER A 9 10.46 -1.77 -18.86
N GLY A 10 11.74 -1.51 -19.12
CA GLY A 10 12.81 -2.50 -19.20
C GLY A 10 13.59 -2.64 -17.89
N GLY A 11 13.04 -2.16 -16.76
CA GLY A 11 13.69 -2.15 -15.46
C GLY A 11 14.57 -0.92 -15.25
N THR A 12 15.56 -0.69 -16.11
CA THR A 12 16.50 0.45 -16.01
C THR A 12 16.27 1.55 -17.04
N THR A 13 15.51 1.24 -18.09
CA THR A 13 15.16 2.15 -19.19
C THR A 13 13.73 1.88 -19.61
N SER A 14 13.05 2.84 -20.23
CA SER A 14 11.72 2.64 -20.78
C SER A 14 11.72 2.73 -22.31
N SER A 15 10.75 2.08 -22.95
CA SER A 15 10.53 2.21 -24.40
C SER A 15 10.13 3.64 -24.78
N ALA A 16 10.04 3.94 -26.08
CA ALA A 16 9.27 5.11 -26.50
C ALA A 16 7.77 4.88 -26.20
N TRP A 17 7.01 5.97 -26.07
CA TRP A 17 5.55 5.90 -26.03
C TRP A 17 5.02 5.34 -27.35
N THR A 18 4.23 4.27 -27.27
CA THR A 18 3.61 3.65 -28.44
C THR A 18 2.12 3.46 -28.21
N PRO A 19 1.28 3.57 -29.26
CA PRO A 19 -0.12 3.20 -29.17
C PRO A 19 -0.23 1.75 -28.67
N TRP A 20 -1.03 1.55 -27.64
CA TRP A 20 -1.30 0.24 -27.05
C TRP A 20 -2.70 -0.26 -27.39
N SER A 21 -3.66 0.66 -27.56
CA SER A 21 -5.01 0.36 -28.03
C SER A 21 -5.23 0.88 -29.46
N PRO A 22 -6.25 0.37 -30.18
CA PRO A 22 -6.84 1.08 -31.31
C PRO A 22 -7.40 2.44 -30.89
N ASP A 23 -7.58 3.35 -31.85
CA ASP A 23 -8.30 4.61 -31.61
C ASP A 23 -9.79 4.35 -31.38
N HIS A 24 -10.28 4.85 -30.24
CA HIS A 24 -11.69 4.94 -29.97
C HIS A 24 -12.28 6.14 -30.69
N GLY A 25 -13.04 5.87 -31.75
CA GLY A 25 -13.58 6.85 -32.68
C GLY A 25 -14.22 8.09 -32.01
N ALA A 26 -14.39 9.17 -32.78
CA ALA A 26 -14.94 10.40 -32.24
C ALA A 26 -16.37 10.21 -31.69
N GLY A 27 -16.59 10.60 -30.42
CA GLY A 27 -17.92 10.67 -29.79
C GLY A 27 -18.44 9.39 -29.13
N SER A 28 -17.71 8.27 -29.16
CA SER A 28 -18.15 6.99 -28.57
C SER A 28 -17.69 6.77 -27.12
N PHE A 29 -16.56 7.36 -26.73
CA PHE A 29 -15.98 7.28 -25.41
C PHE A 29 -15.13 8.54 -25.14
N ALA A 30 -15.27 9.12 -23.95
CA ALA A 30 -14.46 10.24 -23.51
C ALA A 30 -13.82 9.93 -22.16
N VAL A 31 -12.48 9.81 -22.12
CA VAL A 31 -11.75 9.51 -20.88
C VAL A 31 -12.00 10.56 -19.77
N GLY A 32 -12.32 11.80 -20.14
CA GLY A 32 -12.66 12.86 -19.18
C GLY A 32 -14.00 12.66 -18.46
N SER A 33 -14.82 11.69 -18.86
CA SER A 33 -16.03 11.27 -18.16
C SER A 33 -15.79 10.06 -17.24
N CYS A 34 -14.58 9.50 -17.23
CA CYS A 34 -14.20 8.51 -16.22
C CYS A 34 -14.06 9.22 -14.88
N SER A 35 -14.77 8.75 -13.84
CA SER A 35 -14.55 9.23 -12.47
C SER A 35 -13.19 8.80 -11.94
N ASP A 36 -12.67 7.68 -12.44
CA ASP A 36 -11.30 7.23 -12.21
C ASP A 36 -10.84 6.30 -13.35
N ILE A 37 -9.53 6.03 -13.43
CA ILE A 37 -8.96 4.94 -14.24
C ILE A 37 -8.34 3.92 -13.30
N VAL A 38 -9.02 2.80 -13.13
CA VAL A 38 -8.62 1.74 -12.22
C VAL A 38 -7.92 0.63 -13.00
N ALA A 39 -6.88 0.05 -12.40
CA ALA A 39 -6.12 -1.05 -12.97
C ALA A 39 -6.42 -2.36 -12.23
N GLY A 40 -6.70 -3.43 -12.96
CA GLY A 40 -7.03 -4.73 -12.37
C GLY A 40 -7.06 -5.84 -13.41
N ASP A 41 -6.68 -7.06 -13.04
CA ASP A 41 -6.89 -8.23 -13.89
C ASP A 41 -8.34 -8.69 -13.72
N VAL A 42 -9.23 -8.15 -14.55
CA VAL A 42 -10.66 -8.43 -14.40
C VAL A 42 -11.04 -9.73 -15.07
N ASN A 43 -10.25 -10.24 -16.01
CA ASN A 43 -10.53 -11.49 -16.71
C ASN A 43 -9.82 -12.72 -16.14
N GLY A 44 -8.88 -12.53 -15.22
CA GLY A 44 -8.13 -13.59 -14.53
C GLY A 44 -7.04 -14.23 -15.41
N ASP A 45 -6.54 -13.52 -16.43
CA ASP A 45 -5.53 -14.03 -17.36
C ASP A 45 -4.08 -13.68 -16.98
N GLY A 46 -3.91 -13.06 -15.81
CA GLY A 46 -2.65 -12.65 -15.22
C GLY A 46 -2.07 -11.38 -15.85
N LYS A 47 -2.90 -10.55 -16.48
CA LYS A 47 -2.51 -9.26 -17.08
C LYS A 47 -3.44 -8.16 -16.60
N THR A 48 -2.87 -6.99 -16.35
CA THR A 48 -3.61 -5.85 -15.86
C THR A 48 -4.43 -5.21 -16.99
N ASP A 49 -5.74 -5.16 -16.80
CA ASP A 49 -6.70 -4.44 -17.62
C ASP A 49 -6.93 -3.03 -17.04
N LEU A 50 -7.58 -2.16 -17.82
CA LEU A 50 -7.98 -0.83 -17.37
C LEU A 50 -9.50 -0.72 -17.32
N LEU A 51 -10.02 -0.07 -16.28
CA LEU A 51 -11.43 0.19 -16.07
C LEU A 51 -11.69 1.68 -15.94
N CYS A 52 -12.82 2.10 -16.48
CA CYS A 52 -13.31 3.48 -16.42
C CYS A 52 -14.77 3.42 -15.96
N PRO A 53 -15.04 3.60 -14.66
CA PRO A 53 -16.37 3.94 -14.17
C PRO A 53 -16.79 5.27 -14.79
N TYR A 54 -17.66 5.20 -15.80
CA TYR A 54 -18.00 6.32 -16.67
C TYR A 54 -19.26 7.01 -16.17
N ASP A 55 -19.14 8.30 -15.86
CA ASP A 55 -20.24 9.15 -15.41
C ASP A 55 -20.91 9.82 -16.62
N TYR A 56 -22.16 9.44 -16.89
CA TYR A 56 -23.00 10.11 -17.90
C TYR A 56 -23.70 11.37 -17.35
N GLY A 57 -23.52 11.67 -16.06
CA GLY A 57 -24.30 12.63 -15.30
C GLY A 57 -25.69 12.10 -14.98
N LYS A 58 -26.45 12.86 -14.17
CA LYS A 58 -27.82 12.50 -13.72
C LYS A 58 -27.88 11.13 -13.03
N GLU A 59 -26.81 10.77 -12.32
CA GLU A 59 -26.75 9.51 -11.56
C GLU A 59 -26.93 8.28 -12.48
N ALA A 60 -26.32 8.34 -13.67
CA ALA A 60 -26.25 7.24 -14.62
C ALA A 60 -24.78 6.86 -14.87
N THR A 61 -24.47 5.58 -14.73
CA THR A 61 -23.09 5.07 -14.74
C THR A 61 -23.00 3.81 -15.59
N THR A 62 -21.93 3.69 -16.39
CA THR A 62 -21.50 2.41 -16.98
C THR A 62 -20.01 2.26 -16.73
N THR A 63 -19.53 1.07 -16.38
CA THR A 63 -18.09 0.83 -16.35
C THR A 63 -17.64 0.36 -17.72
N PHE A 64 -16.65 1.03 -18.30
CA PHE A 64 -15.96 0.59 -19.51
C PHE A 64 -14.69 -0.16 -19.12
N VAL A 65 -14.32 -1.16 -19.92
CA VAL A 65 -13.08 -1.91 -19.77
C VAL A 65 -12.24 -1.81 -21.03
N GLN A 66 -10.93 -1.79 -20.85
CA GLN A 66 -9.94 -2.01 -21.89
C GLN A 66 -9.09 -3.22 -21.50
N LEU A 67 -9.33 -4.36 -22.16
CA LEU A 67 -8.67 -5.62 -21.84
C LEU A 67 -7.27 -5.66 -22.45
N SER A 68 -6.29 -6.11 -21.68
CA SER A 68 -4.89 -6.20 -22.08
C SER A 68 -4.51 -7.62 -22.49
N SER A 69 -3.83 -7.76 -23.63
CA SER A 69 -3.16 -9.00 -24.02
C SER A 69 -1.72 -9.08 -23.52
N GLY A 70 -1.22 -8.03 -22.87
CA GLY A 70 0.19 -7.88 -22.47
C GLY A 70 1.11 -7.37 -23.58
N THR A 71 0.61 -7.32 -24.82
CA THR A 71 1.32 -6.71 -25.97
C THR A 71 0.55 -5.60 -26.66
N THR A 72 -0.77 -5.60 -26.48
CA THR A 72 -1.72 -4.58 -26.94
C THR A 72 -2.94 -4.64 -26.02
N SER A 73 -3.82 -3.66 -26.11
CA SER A 73 -5.13 -3.68 -25.46
C SER A 73 -6.28 -3.56 -26.47
N SER A 74 -7.47 -3.98 -26.04
CA SER A 74 -8.69 -3.79 -26.80
C SER A 74 -9.02 -2.31 -26.95
N ALA A 75 -10.03 -2.00 -27.75
CA ALA A 75 -10.72 -0.74 -27.62
C ALA A 75 -11.50 -0.77 -26.26
N TRP A 76 -11.72 0.39 -25.62
CA TRP A 76 -12.73 0.56 -24.56
C TRP A 76 -14.09 -0.03 -24.95
N THR A 77 -14.67 -0.87 -24.11
CA THR A 77 -16.01 -1.44 -24.34
C THR A 77 -16.82 -1.39 -23.06
N PRO A 78 -18.16 -1.22 -23.12
CA PRO A 78 -18.99 -1.38 -21.94
C PRO A 78 -18.74 -2.75 -21.30
N TRP A 79 -18.36 -2.73 -20.03
CA TRP A 79 -18.10 -3.91 -19.21
C TRP A 79 -19.32 -4.27 -18.37
N SER A 80 -20.00 -3.25 -17.84
CA SER A 80 -21.26 -3.39 -17.13
C SER A 80 -22.44 -2.95 -18.00
N PRO A 81 -23.67 -3.37 -17.66
CA PRO A 81 -24.87 -2.68 -18.11
C PRO A 81 -24.88 -1.21 -17.65
N ASP A 82 -25.68 -0.38 -18.34
CA ASP A 82 -26.01 0.96 -17.87
C ASP A 82 -26.93 0.87 -16.65
N HIS A 83 -26.51 1.48 -15.55
CA HIS A 83 -27.28 1.56 -14.31
C HIS A 83 -28.57 2.37 -14.42
N GLY A 84 -28.73 3.12 -15.50
CA GLY A 84 -29.89 3.98 -15.72
C GLY A 84 -29.86 5.23 -14.83
N THR A 85 -30.72 6.19 -15.15
CA THR A 85 -30.78 7.48 -14.46
C THR A 85 -31.36 7.35 -13.05
N GLY A 86 -30.71 7.98 -12.07
CA GLY A 86 -31.23 8.09 -10.69
C GLY A 86 -30.98 6.85 -9.82
N SER A 87 -30.13 5.92 -10.28
CA SER A 87 -29.95 4.62 -9.63
C SER A 87 -28.60 4.49 -8.93
N PHE A 88 -27.52 4.93 -9.57
CA PHE A 88 -26.17 4.92 -9.00
C PHE A 88 -25.32 6.06 -9.57
N ALA A 89 -24.84 6.94 -8.68
CA ALA A 89 -23.95 8.03 -9.05
C ALA A 89 -22.51 7.69 -8.65
N VAL A 90 -21.67 7.33 -9.62
CA VAL A 90 -20.25 7.05 -9.35
C VAL A 90 -19.52 8.24 -8.72
N GLY A 91 -19.96 9.48 -8.97
CA GLY A 91 -19.43 10.67 -8.29
C GLY A 91 -19.69 10.75 -6.79
N SER A 92 -20.55 9.88 -6.23
CA SER A 92 -20.76 9.74 -4.78
C SER A 92 -19.84 8.68 -4.15
N CYS A 93 -19.07 7.96 -4.94
CA CYS A 93 -18.00 7.12 -4.42
C CYS A 93 -16.91 8.00 -3.83
N SER A 94 -16.54 7.76 -2.57
CA SER A 94 -15.39 8.46 -1.97
C SER A 94 -14.06 7.98 -2.55
N ASP A 95 -14.05 6.77 -3.10
CA ASP A 95 -12.95 6.18 -3.84
C ASP A 95 -13.50 5.07 -4.76
N ILE A 96 -12.75 4.67 -5.78
CA ILE A 96 -12.99 3.44 -6.54
C ILE A 96 -11.82 2.49 -6.31
N VAL A 97 -12.10 1.38 -5.62
CA VAL A 97 -11.07 0.43 -5.23
C VAL A 97 -11.18 -0.84 -6.05
N ALA A 98 -10.04 -1.40 -6.44
CA ALA A 98 -9.95 -2.69 -7.13
C ALA A 98 -9.51 -3.79 -6.16
N GLY A 99 -10.16 -4.94 -6.21
CA GLY A 99 -9.78 -6.11 -5.40
C GLY A 99 -10.60 -7.36 -5.71
N ASP A 100 -10.01 -8.54 -5.55
CA ASP A 100 -10.75 -9.81 -5.62
C ASP A 100 -11.50 -10.02 -4.30
N VAL A 101 -12.73 -9.52 -4.21
CA VAL A 101 -13.49 -9.59 -2.96
C VAL A 101 -14.20 -10.91 -2.81
N ASN A 102 -14.43 -11.64 -3.89
CA ASN A 102 -15.13 -12.93 -3.84
C ASN A 102 -14.18 -14.16 -3.84
N GLY A 103 -12.88 -13.94 -4.05
CA GLY A 103 -11.83 -14.96 -4.04
C GLY A 103 -11.78 -15.82 -5.31
N ASP A 104 -12.39 -15.38 -6.42
CA ASP A 104 -12.45 -16.15 -7.66
C ASP A 104 -11.23 -15.94 -8.59
N GLY A 105 -10.31 -15.06 -8.20
CA GLY A 105 -9.09 -14.73 -8.94
C GLY A 105 -9.28 -13.62 -9.98
N LYS A 106 -10.43 -12.94 -10.01
CA LYS A 106 -10.66 -11.77 -10.84
C LYS A 106 -10.79 -10.52 -9.98
N THR A 107 -10.37 -9.39 -10.54
CA THR A 107 -10.48 -8.10 -9.86
C THR A 107 -11.92 -7.59 -9.95
N ASP A 108 -12.53 -7.31 -8.81
CA ASP A 108 -13.82 -6.63 -8.69
C ASP A 108 -13.59 -5.13 -8.43
N LEU A 109 -14.64 -4.30 -8.59
CA LEU A 109 -14.60 -2.90 -8.21
C LEU A 109 -15.48 -2.63 -6.98
N LEU A 110 -15.02 -1.74 -6.11
CA LEU A 110 -15.73 -1.30 -4.92
C LEU A 110 -15.88 0.21 -4.93
N CYS A 111 -17.04 0.66 -4.46
CA CYS A 111 -17.38 2.05 -4.28
C CYS A 111 -17.93 2.24 -2.86
N PRO A 112 -17.11 2.70 -1.92
CA PRO A 112 -17.58 3.22 -0.64
C PRO A 112 -18.41 4.50 -0.89
N TYR A 113 -19.74 4.33 -0.95
CA TYR A 113 -20.69 5.36 -1.40
C TYR A 113 -21.07 6.27 -0.24
N ASP A 114 -20.83 7.58 -0.37
CA ASP A 114 -21.23 8.59 0.61
C ASP A 114 -22.61 9.17 0.27
N TYR A 115 -23.62 8.83 1.07
CA TYR A 115 -24.95 9.44 0.97
C TYR A 115 -25.01 10.83 1.63
N GLY A 116 -23.90 11.29 2.22
CA GLY A 116 -23.85 12.43 3.12
C GLY A 116 -24.42 12.08 4.50
N LYS A 117 -24.35 13.04 5.44
CA LYS A 117 -24.85 12.89 6.83
C LYS A 117 -24.33 11.63 7.55
N ALA A 118 -23.08 11.25 7.25
CA ALA A 118 -22.45 10.07 7.83
C ALA A 118 -23.25 8.78 7.60
N ALA A 119 -23.85 8.64 6.41
CA ALA A 119 -24.45 7.40 5.95
C ALA A 119 -23.61 6.85 4.78
N THR A 120 -23.26 5.56 4.85
CA THR A 120 -22.38 4.93 3.88
C THR A 120 -22.87 3.52 3.58
N THR A 121 -22.90 3.17 2.30
CA THR A 121 -23.00 1.79 1.84
C THR A 121 -21.87 1.53 0.88
N THR A 122 -21.21 0.39 0.97
CA THR A 122 -20.22 0.01 -0.04
C THR A 122 -20.93 -0.77 -1.13
N PHE A 123 -20.79 -0.29 -2.36
CA PHE A 123 -21.27 -0.98 -3.56
C PHE A 123 -20.13 -1.79 -4.16
N VAL A 124 -20.48 -2.89 -4.78
CA VAL A 124 -19.54 -3.74 -5.52
C VAL A 124 -20.03 -3.96 -6.94
N GLN A 125 -19.08 -4.03 -7.85
CA GLN A 125 -19.24 -4.56 -9.18
C GLN A 125 -18.31 -5.77 -9.33
N LEU A 126 -18.91 -6.95 -9.21
CA LEU A 126 -18.23 -8.24 -9.33
C LEU A 126 -17.92 -8.56 -10.80
N SER A 127 -16.70 -9.03 -11.03
CA SER A 127 -16.21 -9.41 -12.34
C SER A 127 -16.71 -10.79 -12.76
N GLY A 128 -17.37 -10.84 -13.92
CA GLY A 128 -17.58 -12.07 -14.69
C GLY A 128 -16.47 -12.35 -15.72
N GLY A 129 -15.41 -11.54 -15.74
CA GLY A 129 -14.36 -11.56 -16.75
C GLY A 129 -14.62 -10.56 -17.87
N MET A 130 -15.25 -11.03 -18.95
CA MET A 130 -15.55 -10.19 -20.12
C MET A 130 -16.62 -9.12 -19.83
N THR A 131 -17.46 -9.35 -18.83
CA THR A 131 -18.51 -8.44 -18.37
C THR A 131 -18.58 -8.48 -16.85
N SER A 132 -19.20 -7.49 -16.24
CA SER A 132 -19.54 -7.49 -14.81
C SER A 132 -21.04 -7.45 -14.57
N ASN A 133 -21.43 -7.62 -13.31
CA ASN A 133 -22.76 -7.23 -12.88
C ASN A 133 -22.90 -5.69 -12.84
N GLU A 134 -24.11 -5.26 -12.57
CA GLU A 134 -24.40 -3.90 -12.12
C GLU A 134 -23.77 -3.63 -10.74
N TRP A 135 -23.36 -2.39 -10.45
CA TRP A 135 -23.12 -1.92 -9.08
C TRP A 135 -24.27 -2.31 -8.14
N THR A 136 -23.97 -3.13 -7.14
CA THR A 136 -24.96 -3.59 -6.16
C THR A 136 -24.48 -3.30 -4.74
N PRO A 137 -25.38 -3.01 -3.78
CA PRO A 137 -25.00 -2.93 -2.38
C PRO A 137 -24.29 -4.20 -1.93
N TRP A 138 -23.09 -4.04 -1.39
CA TRP A 138 -22.25 -5.12 -0.90
C TRP A 138 -22.25 -5.20 0.62
N SER A 139 -22.26 -4.04 1.26
CA SER A 139 -22.41 -3.90 2.70
C SER A 139 -23.84 -3.55 3.10
N PRO A 140 -24.26 -3.84 4.34
CA PRO A 140 -25.39 -3.14 4.95
C PRO A 140 -25.14 -1.62 4.99
N ASP A 141 -26.21 -0.83 5.08
CA ASP A 141 -26.10 0.60 5.36
C ASP A 141 -25.54 0.81 6.77
N HIS A 142 -24.52 1.67 6.86
CA HIS A 142 -23.87 2.01 8.12
C HIS A 142 -24.69 2.84 9.08
N GLY A 143 -25.86 3.34 8.65
CA GLY A 143 -26.72 4.18 9.47
C GLY A 143 -26.07 5.53 9.77
N ALA A 144 -26.91 6.56 9.94
CA ALA A 144 -26.42 7.91 10.17
C ALA A 144 -25.58 8.04 11.46
N ASP A 145 -24.59 8.93 11.42
CA ASP A 145 -23.79 9.43 12.55
C ASP A 145 -22.84 8.43 13.23
N THR A 146 -22.60 7.24 12.66
CA THR A 146 -21.65 6.26 13.24
C THR A 146 -20.33 6.13 12.48
N PHE A 147 -20.39 6.23 11.16
CA PHE A 147 -19.23 6.17 10.26
C PHE A 147 -19.49 7.04 9.04
N ALA A 148 -18.56 7.94 8.72
CA ALA A 148 -18.61 8.74 7.51
C ALA A 148 -17.39 8.44 6.66
N VAL A 149 -17.58 7.79 5.52
CA VAL A 149 -16.48 7.42 4.62
C VAL A 149 -15.64 8.64 4.17
N ARG A 150 -16.24 9.83 4.07
CA ARG A 150 -15.50 11.10 3.81
C ARG A 150 -14.46 11.47 4.87
N SER A 151 -14.50 10.86 6.04
CA SER A 151 -13.52 11.03 7.11
C SER A 151 -12.35 10.04 6.99
N CYS A 152 -12.45 9.05 6.10
CA CYS A 152 -11.32 8.24 5.68
C CYS A 152 -10.33 9.13 4.92
N LYS A 153 -9.04 9.03 5.27
CA LYS A 153 -7.98 9.71 4.50
C LYS A 153 -7.62 8.99 3.21
N ASP A 154 -7.94 7.71 3.16
CA ASP A 154 -7.66 6.80 2.05
C ASP A 154 -8.60 5.58 2.21
N ILE A 155 -8.85 4.84 1.13
CA ILE A 155 -9.46 3.52 1.22
C ILE A 155 -8.48 2.51 0.64
N VAL A 156 -8.03 1.59 1.48
CA VAL A 156 -7.03 0.59 1.09
C VAL A 156 -7.69 -0.77 0.96
N ALA A 157 -7.44 -1.45 -0.15
CA ALA A 157 -7.79 -2.84 -0.34
C ALA A 157 -6.68 -3.78 0.15
N GLY A 158 -7.05 -4.84 0.86
CA GLY A 158 -6.13 -5.92 1.23
C GLY A 158 -6.81 -7.04 1.98
N ASP A 159 -6.25 -8.25 1.87
CA ASP A 159 -6.70 -9.43 2.62
C ASP A 159 -6.05 -9.42 4.02
N VAL A 160 -6.78 -8.90 5.00
CA VAL A 160 -6.22 -8.52 6.31
C VAL A 160 -6.61 -9.49 7.40
N ASN A 161 -7.69 -10.25 7.21
CA ASN A 161 -7.95 -11.46 8.00
C ASN A 161 -7.24 -12.70 7.38
N GLY A 162 -6.85 -12.60 6.11
CA GLY A 162 -6.09 -13.59 5.38
C GLY A 162 -6.89 -14.82 4.96
N ASP A 163 -8.14 -14.62 4.58
CA ASP A 163 -9.04 -15.66 4.08
C ASP A 163 -8.99 -15.80 2.54
N GLY A 164 -8.15 -15.00 1.89
CA GLY A 164 -7.96 -14.97 0.44
C GLY A 164 -8.98 -14.11 -0.29
N LYS A 165 -9.70 -13.22 0.40
CA LYS A 165 -10.58 -12.22 -0.17
C LYS A 165 -10.09 -10.82 0.19
N THR A 166 -10.36 -9.86 -0.69
CA THR A 166 -9.99 -8.47 -0.46
C THR A 166 -10.96 -7.83 0.53
N ASP A 167 -10.43 -7.33 1.65
CA ASP A 167 -11.16 -6.48 2.59
C ASP A 167 -10.86 -4.98 2.30
N LEU A 168 -11.64 -4.08 2.91
CA LEU A 168 -11.37 -2.64 2.85
C LEU A 168 -10.95 -2.09 4.21
N LEU A 169 -9.99 -1.16 4.18
CA LEU A 169 -9.51 -0.43 5.35
C LEU A 169 -9.66 1.07 5.13
N CYS A 170 -10.03 1.75 6.21
CA CYS A 170 -10.21 3.19 6.25
C CYS A 170 -9.42 3.75 7.44
N PRO A 171 -8.28 4.41 7.21
CA PRO A 171 -7.66 5.29 8.20
C PRO A 171 -8.58 6.48 8.44
N TYR A 172 -9.32 6.43 9.53
CA TYR A 172 -10.41 7.34 9.86
C TYR A 172 -9.92 8.45 10.78
N ASP A 173 -10.20 9.70 10.39
CA ASP A 173 -9.87 10.89 11.15
C ASP A 173 -11.13 11.50 11.79
N TYR A 174 -11.22 11.44 13.12
CA TYR A 174 -12.29 12.09 13.88
C TYR A 174 -12.09 13.62 14.01
N GLY A 175 -10.96 14.14 13.54
CA GLY A 175 -10.47 15.48 13.87
C GLY A 175 -9.89 15.54 15.29
N LYS A 176 -9.34 16.69 15.66
CA LYS A 176 -8.71 16.94 16.98
C LYS A 176 -7.65 15.90 17.37
N GLU A 177 -6.85 15.47 16.39
CA GLU A 177 -5.76 14.50 16.59
C GLU A 177 -6.24 13.14 17.11
N ALA A 178 -7.49 12.77 16.81
CA ALA A 178 -8.06 11.47 17.12
C ALA A 178 -8.26 10.64 15.85
N THR A 179 -7.61 9.48 15.78
CA THR A 179 -7.70 8.59 14.61
C THR A 179 -7.99 7.15 15.03
N THR A 180 -8.59 6.39 14.12
CA THR A 180 -8.72 4.93 14.23
C THR A 180 -8.66 4.31 12.83
N THR A 181 -8.46 3.01 12.75
CA THR A 181 -8.66 2.25 11.51
C THR A 181 -10.01 1.56 11.58
N PHE A 182 -10.86 1.82 10.58
CA PHE A 182 -12.03 1.01 10.31
C PHE A 182 -11.70 -0.08 9.29
N VAL A 183 -12.35 -1.22 9.43
CA VAL A 183 -12.29 -2.33 8.48
C VAL A 183 -13.67 -2.78 8.08
N GLN A 184 -13.80 -3.11 6.81
CA GLN A 184 -14.93 -3.83 6.27
C GLN A 184 -14.42 -5.14 5.67
N LEU A 185 -14.75 -6.26 6.33
CA LEU A 185 -14.30 -7.59 5.94
C LEU A 185 -15.19 -8.15 4.84
N SER A 186 -14.58 -8.84 3.88
CA SER A 186 -15.27 -9.54 2.81
C SER A 186 -15.66 -10.96 3.22
N ASP A 187 -16.93 -11.29 3.06
CA ASP A 187 -17.41 -12.68 3.09
C ASP A 187 -17.53 -13.28 1.67
N GLY A 188 -17.29 -12.46 0.64
CA GLY A 188 -17.41 -12.79 -0.78
C GLY A 188 -18.60 -12.10 -1.42
N PRO A 189 -19.80 -12.73 -1.40
CA PRO A 189 -21.00 -12.14 -1.98
C PRO A 189 -21.47 -10.87 -1.24
N THR A 190 -21.03 -10.67 0.00
CA THR A 190 -21.36 -9.53 0.86
C THR A 190 -20.15 -9.16 1.71
N SER A 191 -20.24 -8.06 2.44
CA SER A 191 -19.26 -7.67 3.46
C SER A 191 -19.89 -7.50 4.84
N SER A 192 -19.01 -7.41 5.83
CA SER A 192 -19.36 -6.85 7.12
C SER A 192 -19.74 -5.37 7.02
N THR A 193 -20.23 -4.85 8.12
CA THR A 193 -20.21 -3.41 8.39
C THR A 193 -18.76 -2.94 8.65
N TRP A 194 -18.41 -1.70 8.29
CA TRP A 194 -17.26 -0.95 8.79
C TRP A 194 -17.22 -0.99 10.32
N THR A 195 -16.21 -1.64 10.86
CA THR A 195 -15.99 -1.77 12.30
C THR A 195 -14.65 -1.17 12.68
N PRO A 196 -14.54 -0.52 13.85
CA PRO A 196 -13.25 -0.06 14.33
C PRO A 196 -12.37 -1.28 14.62
N TRP A 197 -11.25 -1.38 13.92
CA TRP A 197 -10.25 -2.43 14.13
C TRP A 197 -9.32 -2.05 15.28
N SER A 198 -8.80 -0.82 15.25
CA SER A 198 -7.87 -0.34 16.27
C SER A 198 -8.60 0.44 17.38
N PRO A 199 -8.04 0.51 18.60
CA PRO A 199 -8.46 1.51 19.58
C PRO A 199 -8.42 2.93 18.99
N VAL A 200 -9.24 3.83 19.54
CA VAL A 200 -9.17 5.26 19.20
C VAL A 200 -7.95 5.85 19.89
N HIS A 201 -7.01 6.38 19.11
CA HIS A 201 -5.80 6.98 19.63
C HIS A 201 -5.97 8.50 19.65
N ALA A 202 -5.92 9.08 20.85
CA ALA A 202 -5.86 10.53 21.05
C ALA A 202 -4.40 10.96 21.23
N ASN A 203 -3.98 12.02 20.52
CA ASN A 203 -2.64 12.63 20.62
C ASN A 203 -1.47 11.70 20.26
N THR A 204 -1.71 10.64 19.49
CA THR A 204 -0.66 9.84 18.85
C THR A 204 -1.07 9.66 17.40
N MET A 205 -0.18 10.06 16.50
CA MET A 205 -0.36 9.86 15.07
C MET A 205 -0.69 8.40 14.80
N ILE A 206 -1.66 8.21 13.90
CA ILE A 206 -2.10 6.97 13.25
C ILE A 206 -1.22 5.79 13.64
N ASP A 207 -1.82 4.84 14.34
CA ASP A 207 -1.26 3.54 14.65
C ASP A 207 -1.20 2.69 13.36
N PHE A 208 -0.50 3.21 12.35
CA PHE A 208 -0.26 2.63 11.02
C PHE A 208 0.41 1.24 11.16
N TRP A 209 1.00 0.97 12.33
CA TRP A 209 1.77 -0.22 12.63
C TRP A 209 0.95 -1.38 13.22
N ALA A 210 -0.31 -1.14 13.60
CA ALA A 210 -1.29 -2.23 13.81
C ALA A 210 -1.70 -2.86 12.46
N MET A 211 -1.55 -2.13 11.34
CA MET A 211 -1.80 -2.64 9.98
C MET A 211 -0.65 -3.48 9.40
N LEU A 212 0.47 -3.61 10.12
CA LEU A 212 1.66 -4.35 9.65
C LEU A 212 2.03 -5.52 10.57
N GLU A 213 1.08 -6.30 11.05
CA GLU A 213 1.38 -7.66 11.51
C GLU A 213 1.78 -8.54 10.30
N PRO A 214 2.69 -9.52 10.47
CA PRO A 214 3.78 -9.85 9.54
C PRO A 214 3.29 -10.27 8.15
N GLY A 215 3.60 -9.49 7.12
CA GLY A 215 3.17 -9.82 5.75
C GLY A 215 4.09 -9.32 4.66
N ILE A 216 4.62 -8.11 4.78
CA ILE A 216 5.71 -7.63 3.93
C ILE A 216 6.99 -7.73 4.77
N GLY A 217 7.85 -8.71 4.44
CA GLY A 217 9.06 -9.07 5.20
C GLY A 217 8.99 -10.41 5.95
N LYS A 218 7.80 -10.91 6.30
CA LYS A 218 7.58 -12.31 6.71
C LYS A 218 6.29 -12.82 6.09
N THR A 219 6.47 -13.67 5.09
CA THR A 219 5.42 -14.29 4.27
C THR A 219 4.43 -15.09 5.13
N ARG A 220 3.12 -14.86 4.95
CA ARG A 220 2.15 -15.97 5.11
C ARG A 220 2.60 -17.09 4.18
N GLU A 221 2.81 -18.26 4.75
CA GLU A 221 3.30 -19.44 4.05
C GLU A 221 2.52 -19.67 2.75
N CYS A 222 3.22 -19.71 1.62
CA CYS A 222 2.69 -20.14 0.30
C CYS A 222 2.27 -21.63 0.29
N SER A 223 2.08 -22.20 1.47
CA SER A 223 1.77 -23.58 1.78
C SER A 223 0.67 -23.68 2.84
N GLN A 224 -0.38 -22.85 2.78
CA GLN A 224 -1.59 -23.22 3.54
C GLN A 224 -2.18 -24.51 2.95
N ASN A 225 -2.41 -25.47 3.84
CA ASN A 225 -2.74 -26.85 3.53
C ASN A 225 -4.24 -27.00 3.22
N ASN A 226 -4.67 -26.47 2.08
CA ASN A 226 -6.02 -26.72 1.58
C ASN A 226 -6.08 -28.16 1.07
N ASN A 227 -6.69 -29.05 1.86
CA ASN A 227 -6.93 -30.44 1.49
C ASN A 227 -7.88 -30.48 0.28
N CYS A 228 -7.32 -30.58 -0.92
CA CYS A 228 -8.09 -30.47 -2.17
C CYS A 228 -8.90 -31.71 -2.53
N HIS A 229 -9.00 -32.74 -1.67
CA HIS A 229 -9.83 -33.96 -1.83
C HIS A 229 -10.13 -34.34 -3.30
N SER A 230 -9.07 -34.58 -4.10
CA SER A 230 -9.14 -35.01 -5.51
C SER A 230 -9.86 -34.07 -6.50
N ASN A 231 -10.13 -32.80 -6.17
CA ASN A 231 -10.72 -31.83 -7.08
C ASN A 231 -9.65 -31.15 -7.98
N PRO A 232 -9.65 -31.39 -9.31
CA PRO A 232 -8.65 -30.85 -10.22
C PRO A 232 -8.65 -29.31 -10.31
N ALA A 233 -9.82 -28.68 -10.14
CA ALA A 233 -9.96 -27.23 -10.17
C ALA A 233 -9.42 -26.56 -8.89
N CYS A 234 -9.38 -27.28 -7.76
CA CYS A 234 -8.73 -26.82 -6.53
C CYS A 234 -7.21 -26.76 -6.72
N GLU A 235 -6.63 -27.79 -7.33
CA GLU A 235 -5.18 -27.86 -7.58
C GLU A 235 -4.69 -26.81 -8.59
N ILE A 236 -5.48 -26.51 -9.62
CA ILE A 236 -5.15 -25.46 -10.59
C ILE A 236 -5.21 -24.07 -9.93
N ARG A 237 -6.25 -23.78 -9.15
CA ARG A 237 -6.35 -22.49 -8.41
C ARG A 237 -5.24 -22.32 -7.39
N LYS A 238 -4.85 -23.39 -6.71
CA LYS A 238 -3.69 -23.38 -5.80
C LYS A 238 -2.39 -23.04 -6.53
N LYS A 239 -2.19 -23.56 -7.74
CA LYS A 239 -1.02 -23.24 -8.58
C LYS A 239 -1.04 -21.79 -9.09
N LEU A 240 -2.19 -21.28 -9.52
CA LEU A 240 -2.33 -19.90 -10.00
C LEU A 240 -2.11 -18.88 -8.88
N ARG A 241 -2.74 -19.06 -7.72
CA ARG A 241 -2.51 -18.20 -6.54
C ARG A 241 -1.05 -18.18 -6.10
N LYS A 242 -0.36 -19.33 -6.17
CA LYS A 242 1.07 -19.40 -5.92
C LYS A 242 1.86 -18.57 -6.95
N LEU A 243 1.51 -18.65 -8.23
CA LEU A 243 2.14 -17.90 -9.32
C LEU A 243 1.91 -16.38 -9.24
N ASP A 244 0.70 -15.92 -8.91
CA ASP A 244 0.40 -14.48 -8.83
C ASP A 244 1.00 -13.85 -7.57
N CYS A 245 0.97 -14.57 -6.45
CA CYS A 245 1.73 -14.21 -5.25
C CYS A 245 3.24 -14.19 -5.51
N GLU A 246 3.77 -15.09 -6.36
CA GLU A 246 5.16 -15.06 -6.83
C GLU A 246 5.45 -13.91 -7.82
N ARG A 247 4.49 -13.45 -8.63
CA ARG A 247 4.68 -12.35 -9.61
C ARG A 247 4.66 -10.95 -8.97
N ILE A 248 3.77 -10.69 -8.01
CA ILE A 248 3.76 -9.44 -7.22
C ILE A 248 5.04 -9.31 -6.38
N LYS A 249 5.56 -10.44 -5.88
CA LYS A 249 6.90 -10.49 -5.27
C LYS A 249 7.97 -10.02 -6.26
N VAL A 250 7.96 -10.54 -7.49
CA VAL A 250 9.06 -10.29 -8.45
C VAL A 250 9.15 -8.82 -8.90
N SER A 251 8.05 -8.10 -9.15
CA SER A 251 8.14 -6.69 -9.60
C SER A 251 8.64 -5.75 -8.51
N HIS A 252 8.13 -5.88 -7.28
CA HIS A 252 8.57 -5.06 -6.14
C HIS A 252 9.98 -5.45 -5.67
N ILE A 253 10.35 -6.73 -5.75
CA ILE A 253 11.74 -7.16 -5.54
C ILE A 253 12.65 -6.50 -6.58
N ILE A 254 12.36 -6.62 -7.87
CA ILE A 254 13.23 -6.08 -8.93
C ILE A 254 13.42 -4.56 -8.81
N SER A 255 12.39 -3.78 -8.51
CA SER A 255 12.54 -2.33 -8.35
C SER A 255 13.27 -1.91 -7.08
N SER A 256 13.28 -2.76 -6.04
CA SER A 256 13.96 -2.49 -4.77
C SER A 256 15.34 -3.12 -4.65
N GLU A 257 15.72 -4.04 -5.55
CA GLU A 257 17.04 -4.67 -5.64
C GLU A 257 18.21 -3.66 -5.56
N PRO A 258 18.17 -2.48 -6.22
CA PRO A 258 19.24 -1.50 -6.08
C PRO A 258 19.36 -0.95 -4.65
N THR A 259 18.23 -0.66 -3.99
CA THR A 259 18.16 -0.19 -2.60
C THR A 259 18.62 -1.28 -1.63
N GLU A 260 18.18 -2.52 -1.86
CA GLU A 260 18.55 -3.69 -1.07
C GLU A 260 20.05 -3.97 -1.16
N ALA A 261 20.61 -4.00 -2.37
CA ALA A 261 22.03 -4.18 -2.62
C ALA A 261 22.87 -3.05 -1.99
N ALA A 262 22.38 -1.81 -2.04
CA ALA A 262 23.01 -0.68 -1.37
C ALA A 262 23.12 -0.90 0.14
N ILE A 263 22.03 -1.29 0.79
CA ILE A 263 21.99 -1.52 2.24
C ILE A 263 22.87 -2.73 2.63
N HIS A 264 22.83 -3.82 1.87
CA HIS A 264 23.67 -5.00 2.12
C HIS A 264 25.16 -4.69 2.00
N GLU A 265 25.57 -3.98 0.95
CA GLU A 265 26.98 -3.63 0.75
C GLU A 265 27.45 -2.66 1.83
N SER A 266 26.66 -1.63 2.17
CA SER A 266 26.96 -0.72 3.27
C SER A 266 27.12 -1.47 4.60
N ARG A 267 26.21 -2.41 4.93
CA ARG A 267 26.34 -3.25 6.15
C ARG A 267 27.58 -4.12 6.14
N LYS A 268 27.92 -4.73 5.01
CA LYS A 268 29.12 -5.58 4.88
C LYS A 268 30.39 -4.77 5.11
N GLN A 269 30.47 -3.56 4.56
CA GLN A 269 31.61 -2.66 4.76
C GLN A 269 31.73 -2.19 6.22
N MET A 270 30.60 -2.00 6.91
CA MET A 270 30.58 -1.59 8.32
C MET A 270 30.81 -2.76 9.30
N SER A 271 30.51 -4.00 8.91
CA SER A 271 30.69 -5.19 9.78
C SER A 271 32.16 -5.46 10.13
N ASN A 272 33.12 -4.90 9.37
CA ASN A 272 34.55 -5.00 9.64
C ASN A 272 35.11 -3.82 10.46
N ARG A 273 34.24 -2.93 10.98
CA ARG A 273 34.64 -1.73 11.72
C ARG A 273 34.33 -1.86 13.21
N ASN A 274 35.04 -1.07 14.01
CA ASN A 274 34.64 -0.80 15.39
C ASN A 274 33.45 0.17 15.37
N LEU A 275 32.27 -0.35 15.65
CA LEU A 275 31.04 0.45 15.80
C LEU A 275 30.76 0.69 17.28
N ASP A 276 30.34 1.90 17.62
CA ASP A 276 30.06 2.28 18.99
C ASP A 276 28.65 1.87 19.40
N VAL A 277 28.45 1.63 20.69
CA VAL A 277 27.11 1.44 21.30
C VAL A 277 26.47 2.79 21.57
N ILE A 278 25.12 2.85 21.61
CA ILE A 278 24.40 4.09 21.90
C ILE A 278 25.00 4.81 23.12
N PRO A 279 25.29 6.13 23.05
CA PRO A 279 25.81 6.87 24.19
C PRO A 279 24.92 6.72 25.42
N THR A 280 25.53 6.56 26.60
CA THR A 280 24.80 6.28 27.85
C THR A 280 23.72 7.31 28.16
N ALA A 281 23.95 8.58 27.87
CA ALA A 281 22.97 9.66 28.06
C ALA A 281 21.75 9.49 27.12
N VAL A 282 22.00 9.24 25.83
CA VAL A 282 20.95 8.97 24.84
C VAL A 282 20.13 7.75 25.22
N ARG A 283 20.80 6.64 25.59
CA ARG A 283 20.13 5.40 26.02
C ARG A 283 19.25 5.64 27.25
N ALA A 284 19.72 6.42 28.22
CA ALA A 284 18.98 6.68 29.45
C ALA A 284 17.68 7.46 29.23
N GLU A 285 17.65 8.35 28.24
CA GLU A 285 16.44 9.12 27.90
C GLU A 285 15.49 8.32 27.00
N LEU A 286 16.02 7.55 26.05
CA LEU A 286 15.22 6.84 25.05
C LEU A 286 14.69 5.47 25.51
N GLN A 287 15.22 4.90 26.59
CA GLN A 287 14.77 3.60 27.14
C GLN A 287 13.30 3.57 27.58
N ALA A 288 12.65 4.73 27.77
CA ALA A 288 11.22 4.80 28.06
C ALA A 288 10.35 4.60 26.80
N TYR A 289 10.92 4.79 25.61
CA TYR A 289 10.19 4.80 24.34
C TYR A 289 10.58 3.64 23.42
N PHE A 290 11.79 3.09 23.59
CA PHE A 290 12.31 1.97 22.82
C PHE A 290 12.65 0.80 23.75
N SER A 291 12.33 -0.41 23.30
CA SER A 291 12.61 -1.63 24.02
C SER A 291 14.12 -1.90 24.10
N SER A 292 14.55 -2.57 25.17
CA SER A 292 15.97 -2.84 25.41
C SER A 292 16.60 -3.69 24.30
N ASP A 293 15.85 -4.57 23.65
CA ASP A 293 16.34 -5.38 22.54
C ASP A 293 16.68 -4.55 21.29
N ILE A 294 16.04 -3.40 21.08
CA ILE A 294 16.44 -2.44 20.03
C ILE A 294 17.69 -1.71 20.49
N LEU A 295 17.66 -1.12 21.69
CA LEU A 295 18.73 -0.28 22.20
C LEU A 295 20.06 -1.02 22.40
N ASP A 296 20.02 -2.32 22.69
CA ASP A 296 21.20 -3.16 22.88
C ASP A 296 21.80 -3.64 21.56
N GLU A 297 20.99 -3.76 20.51
CA GLU A 297 21.41 -4.22 19.19
C GLU A 297 22.01 -3.07 18.36
N VAL A 298 21.50 -1.85 18.54
CA VAL A 298 21.92 -0.69 17.76
C VAL A 298 23.38 -0.37 17.95
N ARG A 299 24.02 -0.04 16.83
CA ARG A 299 25.38 0.49 16.78
C ARG A 299 25.38 1.78 16.00
N TYR A 300 26.36 2.64 16.24
CA TYR A 300 26.52 3.85 15.45
C TYR A 300 27.96 4.12 15.05
N THR A 301 28.12 4.98 14.05
CA THR A 301 29.40 5.57 13.68
C THR A 301 29.19 6.95 13.06
N SER A 302 30.23 7.78 13.07
CA SER A 302 30.31 9.00 12.23
C SER A 302 31.40 8.88 11.15
N ASP A 303 32.06 7.73 11.06
CA ASP A 303 33.02 7.42 10.00
C ASP A 303 32.29 6.71 8.84
N TYR A 304 31.88 7.51 7.87
CA TYR A 304 31.21 7.05 6.65
C TYR A 304 32.16 6.94 5.45
N SER A 305 33.49 7.00 5.66
CA SER A 305 34.47 6.85 4.57
C SER A 305 34.25 5.53 3.82
N ASN A 306 34.04 5.58 2.50
CA ASN A 306 33.74 4.43 1.63
C ASN A 306 32.37 3.72 1.82
N VAL A 307 31.60 4.02 2.87
CA VAL A 307 30.31 3.35 3.20
C VAL A 307 29.20 3.66 2.18
N LEU A 308 29.35 4.72 1.39
CA LEU A 308 28.25 5.41 0.69
C LEU A 308 28.34 5.40 -0.84
N SER A 309 29.25 4.64 -1.46
CA SER A 309 29.50 4.72 -2.91
C SER A 309 28.27 4.43 -3.80
N ILE A 310 27.34 3.57 -3.37
CA ILE A 310 26.07 3.29 -4.05
C ILE A 310 24.87 3.87 -3.27
N SER A 311 24.90 3.82 -1.94
CA SER A 311 23.81 4.25 -1.06
C SER A 311 23.56 5.76 -1.10
N GLN A 312 24.57 6.56 -1.44
CA GLN A 312 24.42 8.00 -1.62
C GLN A 312 23.48 8.38 -2.77
N TYR A 313 23.44 7.55 -3.83
CA TYR A 313 22.56 7.74 -4.99
C TYR A 313 21.21 7.04 -4.81
N ALA A 314 21.18 5.86 -4.19
CA ALA A 314 19.96 5.07 -4.02
C ALA A 314 19.01 5.62 -2.94
N LEU A 315 19.54 6.29 -1.91
CA LEU A 315 18.78 6.80 -0.76
C LEU A 315 18.73 8.34 -0.73
N ASP A 316 19.15 9.02 -1.80
CA ASP A 316 19.23 10.48 -1.88
C ASP A 316 19.87 11.14 -0.64
N TRP A 317 21.04 10.65 -0.22
CA TRP A 317 21.72 11.08 1.02
C TRP A 317 22.16 12.56 1.01
N ALA A 318 21.94 13.29 -0.09
CA ALA A 318 22.28 14.70 -0.21
C ALA A 318 21.41 15.57 0.72
N GLY A 319 21.92 15.82 1.94
CA GLY A 319 21.29 16.70 2.92
C GLY A 319 20.78 16.01 4.18
N MET A 320 20.94 14.68 4.32
CA MET A 320 20.52 13.95 5.53
C MET A 320 21.58 13.97 6.64
N ASP A 321 21.17 14.23 7.89
CA ASP A 321 22.06 14.29 9.05
C ASP A 321 22.44 12.92 9.63
N ALA A 322 21.64 11.89 9.34
CA ALA A 322 21.94 10.49 9.64
C ALA A 322 21.26 9.56 8.62
N ILE A 323 21.62 8.28 8.66
CA ILE A 323 21.00 7.21 7.88
C ILE A 323 21.12 5.86 8.60
N VAL A 324 20.13 4.99 8.45
CA VAL A 324 20.13 3.65 9.06
C VAL A 324 20.34 2.54 8.03
N PHE A 325 21.24 1.62 8.36
CA PHE A 325 21.47 0.37 7.63
C PHE A 325 21.24 -0.82 8.56
N GLY A 326 19.99 -1.30 8.63
CA GLY A 326 19.63 -2.36 9.56
C GLY A 326 19.62 -1.85 11.01
N HIS A 327 20.61 -2.26 11.81
CA HIS A 327 20.80 -1.78 13.19
C HIS A 327 21.96 -0.79 13.35
N ILE A 328 22.58 -0.36 12.23
CA ILE A 328 23.73 0.55 12.25
C ILE A 328 23.25 1.94 11.83
N VAL A 329 23.41 2.92 12.71
CA VAL A 329 23.11 4.33 12.45
C VAL A 329 24.38 5.06 12.08
N VAL A 330 24.40 5.69 10.91
CA VAL A 330 25.55 6.45 10.42
C VAL A 330 25.21 7.93 10.49
N PHE A 331 25.87 8.64 11.40
CA PHE A 331 25.70 10.09 11.56
C PHE A 331 26.68 10.83 10.66
N ARG A 332 26.23 11.92 10.04
CA ARG A 332 27.09 12.82 9.26
C ARG A 332 28.12 13.51 10.15
N GLU A 333 27.70 13.90 11.35
CA GLU A 333 28.55 14.54 12.34
C GLU A 333 28.46 13.81 13.68
N LEU A 334 29.61 13.65 14.36
CA LEU A 334 29.64 13.07 15.70
C LEU A 334 28.83 13.90 16.72
N SER A 335 28.73 15.22 16.52
CA SER A 335 27.93 16.14 17.33
C SER A 335 26.46 15.70 17.41
N ASN A 336 25.89 15.28 16.27
CA ASN A 336 24.52 14.78 16.17
C ASN A 336 24.35 13.46 16.93
N ALA A 337 25.31 12.54 16.79
CA ALA A 337 25.29 11.28 17.52
C ALA A 337 25.38 11.46 19.05
N LEU A 338 25.95 12.56 19.53
CA LEU A 338 26.13 12.79 20.97
C LEU A 338 25.02 13.65 21.58
N ASN A 339 24.41 14.56 20.82
CA ASN A 339 23.58 15.63 21.40
C ASN A 339 22.20 15.78 20.74
N ASN A 340 21.91 15.11 19.63
CA ASN A 340 20.65 15.29 18.92
C ASN A 340 19.66 14.17 19.24
N MET A 341 18.90 14.36 20.33
CA MET A 341 17.93 13.35 20.81
C MET A 341 16.82 13.11 19.80
N GLY A 342 16.39 14.17 19.09
CA GLY A 342 15.38 14.06 18.05
C GLY A 342 15.86 13.22 16.86
N LEU A 343 17.09 13.43 16.42
CA LEU A 343 17.64 12.61 15.33
C LEU A 343 17.76 11.15 15.76
N TRP A 344 18.23 10.86 16.98
CA TRP A 344 18.20 9.49 17.50
C TRP A 344 16.80 8.87 17.53
N ALA A 345 15.79 9.63 17.96
CA ALA A 345 14.41 9.16 17.96
C ALA A 345 13.90 8.81 16.55
N HIS A 346 14.29 9.57 15.53
CA HIS A 346 14.00 9.29 14.12
C HIS A 346 14.69 8.02 13.65
N GLU A 347 16.01 7.94 13.82
CA GLU A 347 16.82 6.82 13.32
C GLU A 347 16.47 5.49 14.03
N LEU A 348 16.16 5.51 15.33
CA LEU A 348 15.74 4.30 16.04
C LEU A 348 14.39 3.76 15.57
N GLU A 349 13.52 4.61 15.01
CA GLU A 349 12.30 4.15 14.37
C GLU A 349 12.62 3.39 13.07
N HIS A 350 13.59 3.86 12.28
CA HIS A 350 14.09 3.09 11.13
C HIS A 350 14.72 1.75 11.55
N VAL A 351 15.45 1.69 12.67
CA VAL A 351 15.96 0.41 13.20
C VAL A 351 14.82 -0.55 13.54
N LYS A 352 13.74 -0.06 14.19
CA LYS A 352 12.54 -0.88 14.45
C LYS A 352 11.93 -1.40 13.15
N GLN A 353 11.84 -0.54 12.13
CA GLN A 353 11.33 -0.91 10.81
C GLN A 353 12.19 -2.01 10.17
N TYR A 354 13.52 -1.88 10.18
CA TYR A 354 14.43 -2.92 9.71
C TYR A 354 14.32 -4.24 10.49
N LYS A 355 14.23 -4.18 11.82
CA LYS A 355 14.11 -5.37 12.67
C LYS A 355 12.82 -6.14 12.37
N ARG A 356 11.74 -5.42 12.05
CA ARG A 356 10.43 -6.01 11.72
C ARG A 356 10.38 -6.56 10.29
N LEU A 357 10.88 -5.81 9.33
CA LEU A 357 10.71 -6.07 7.90
C LEU A 357 11.85 -6.90 7.28
N GLY A 358 13.02 -6.94 7.92
CA GLY A 358 14.26 -7.33 7.24
C GLY A 358 14.73 -6.25 6.26
N ILE A 359 15.90 -6.45 5.67
CA ILE A 359 16.45 -5.50 4.67
C ILE A 359 15.58 -5.49 3.42
N ASP A 360 15.18 -6.68 2.94
CA ASP A 360 14.42 -6.86 1.71
C ASP A 360 13.05 -6.17 1.82
N GLY A 361 12.34 -6.40 2.93
CA GLY A 361 11.04 -5.78 3.19
C GLY A 361 11.13 -4.27 3.38
N PHE A 362 12.16 -3.79 4.10
CA PHE A 362 12.41 -2.36 4.24
C PHE A 362 12.68 -1.70 2.88
N SER A 363 13.54 -2.32 2.06
CA SER A 363 13.93 -1.79 0.75
C SER A 363 12.75 -1.70 -0.20
N GLN A 364 11.86 -2.70 -0.18
CA GLN A 364 10.61 -2.68 -0.95
C GLN A 364 9.70 -1.52 -0.51
N TYR A 365 9.46 -1.38 0.80
CA TYR A 365 8.63 -0.30 1.31
C TYR A 365 9.23 1.08 1.07
N TYR A 366 10.52 1.24 1.28
CA TYR A 366 11.19 2.52 1.08
C TYR A 366 11.14 2.94 -0.39
N THR A 367 11.34 2.00 -1.31
CA THR A 367 11.32 2.27 -2.75
C THR A 367 9.94 2.72 -3.25
N HIS A 368 8.85 2.15 -2.71
CA HIS A 368 7.49 2.40 -3.20
C HIS A 368 6.68 3.39 -2.34
N ALA A 369 7.09 3.60 -1.09
CA ALA A 369 6.36 4.38 -0.10
C ALA A 369 7.30 5.06 0.92
N SER A 370 8.45 5.59 0.48
CA SER A 370 9.42 6.30 1.33
C SER A 370 8.77 7.37 2.19
N SER A 371 7.82 8.13 1.63
CA SER A 371 7.09 9.16 2.37
C SER A 371 6.36 8.62 3.61
N ARG A 372 5.89 7.36 3.59
CA ARG A 372 5.23 6.72 4.73
C ARG A 372 6.26 6.25 5.76
N ILE A 373 7.38 5.69 5.31
CA ILE A 373 8.49 5.29 6.19
C ILE A 373 9.07 6.50 6.94
N GLU A 374 9.35 7.59 6.23
CA GLU A 374 9.88 8.83 6.79
C GLU A 374 8.85 9.56 7.65
N ALA A 375 7.58 9.59 7.27
CA ALA A 375 6.53 10.22 8.08
C ALA A 375 6.38 9.53 9.44
N ALA A 376 6.51 8.20 9.50
CA ALA A 376 6.45 7.46 10.76
C ALA A 376 7.66 7.75 11.67
N ALA A 377 8.87 7.83 11.10
CA ALA A 377 10.07 8.19 11.85
C ALA A 377 10.00 9.63 12.37
N GLU A 378 9.54 10.57 11.53
CA GLU A 378 9.34 11.98 11.90
C GLU A 378 8.23 12.14 12.96
N ALA A 379 7.19 11.32 12.90
CA ALA A 379 6.14 11.28 13.92
C ALA A 379 6.69 10.87 15.28
N GLN A 380 7.45 9.79 15.31
CA GLN A 380 8.07 9.26 16.52
C GLN A 380 9.03 10.30 17.12
N ARG A 381 9.83 10.95 16.27
CA ARG A 381 10.69 12.06 16.67
C ARG A 381 9.90 13.19 17.34
N LYS A 382 8.86 13.71 16.69
CA LYS A 382 8.04 14.80 17.24
C LYS A 382 7.41 14.41 18.57
N TYR A 383 6.90 13.19 18.68
CA TYR A 383 6.32 12.69 19.91
C TYR A 383 7.35 12.67 21.04
N ILE A 384 8.50 12.02 20.86
CA ILE A 384 9.54 11.95 21.88
C ILE A 384 10.03 13.34 22.25
N CYS A 385 10.29 14.20 21.26
CA CYS A 385 10.73 15.57 21.51
C CYS A 385 9.69 16.43 22.23
N SER A 386 8.39 16.10 22.14
CA SER A 386 7.36 16.79 22.95
C SER A 386 7.40 16.41 24.43
N GLN A 387 8.02 15.27 24.76
CA GLN A 387 8.11 14.74 26.13
C GLN A 387 9.48 15.00 26.78
N LEU A 388 10.51 15.28 25.98
CA LEU A 388 11.87 15.55 26.43
C LEU A 388 12.18 17.04 26.37
N ASN A 389 12.89 17.55 27.39
CA ASN A 389 13.38 18.94 27.42
C ASN A 389 14.69 19.14 26.62
N SER A 390 15.23 18.04 26.09
CA SER A 390 16.57 17.89 25.49
C SER A 390 16.51 17.65 23.97
N CYS A 391 15.32 17.74 23.36
CA CYS A 391 15.14 18.03 21.94
C CYS A 391 15.00 19.54 21.72
#